data_AF-A0A9X2L478-F1
#
_entry.id   AF-A0A9X2L478-F1
#
_cell.length_a   1.000
_cell.length_b   1.000
_cell.length_c   1.000
_cell.angle_alpha   90.00
_cell.angle_beta   90.00
_cell.angle_gamma   90.00
#
_symmetry.space_group_name_H-M   'P 1'
#
loop_
_entity.id
_entity.type
_entity.pdbx_description
1 polymer ?
#
loop_
_entity_poly.entity_id
_entity_poly.type
_entity_poly.pdbx_seq_one_letter_code
_entity_poly.pdbx_strand_id
1 'polypeptide(L)'
;MYRQIIICLLLLVISNSGFSQIERPDKAKGELKVNVIQSSDSAVYIFKYNIKNSETSEQVLASFSIALKDGSFYTKTVDSPENKKWYVDGLNKGFITGSAASKFIELPPENGLKPGESISISFSSEGLPAIHDFYTRGFAPPITFELLDTLYAQGYTDEEIFLDWKEESYKGITISPKEWPEDFDTSTFIDSLDSYQHRSCEELGWITNQGICNSLQVKLRNVRRHLERDKPKQARNVLHAFINQVEAQRGKHITEEGYALLYFNAEYLLDKLDSGGGY
;
A
#
# COMPACT_ATOMS: atom_id res chain seq x y z
N MET A 1 35.94 -21.01 -16.79
CA MET A 1 34.95 -19.94 -17.01
C MET A 1 33.53 -20.53 -16.97
N TYR A 2 33.08 -21.04 -15.81
CA TYR A 2 31.73 -21.58 -15.57
C TYR A 2 31.51 -21.67 -14.05
N ARG A 3 31.50 -20.51 -13.37
CA ARG A 3 31.36 -20.47 -11.90
C ARG A 3 30.63 -19.20 -11.45
N GLN A 4 29.50 -18.85 -12.10
CA GLN A 4 28.66 -17.73 -11.66
C GLN A 4 27.14 -17.88 -11.89
N ILE A 5 26.60 -19.04 -12.31
CA ILE A 5 25.16 -19.17 -12.66
C ILE A 5 24.39 -20.12 -11.72
N ILE A 6 24.80 -20.27 -10.45
CA ILE A 6 24.09 -21.15 -9.49
C ILE A 6 23.52 -20.40 -8.27
N ILE A 7 23.77 -19.09 -8.12
CA ILE A 7 23.28 -18.33 -6.95
C ILE A 7 21.90 -17.67 -7.17
N CYS A 8 21.47 -17.43 -8.42
CA CYS A 8 20.17 -16.78 -8.65
C CYS A 8 18.94 -17.70 -8.64
N LEU A 9 19.11 -19.03 -8.78
CA LEU A 9 17.98 -19.96 -8.80
C LEU A 9 17.51 -20.42 -7.40
N LEU A 10 18.32 -20.19 -6.35
CA LEU A 10 17.93 -20.47 -4.97
C LEU A 10 17.11 -19.35 -4.32
N LEU A 11 17.10 -18.13 -4.89
CA LEU A 11 16.31 -17.01 -4.37
C LEU A 11 14.87 -16.98 -4.88
N LEU A 12 14.56 -17.69 -5.97
CA LEU A 12 13.21 -17.71 -6.56
C LEU A 12 12.32 -18.83 -6.00
N VAL A 13 12.89 -19.85 -5.36
CA VAL A 13 12.11 -20.95 -4.76
C VAL A 13 11.68 -20.63 -3.32
N ILE A 14 12.21 -19.58 -2.70
CA ILE A 14 11.81 -19.14 -1.35
C ILE A 14 10.44 -18.41 -1.37
N SER A 15 9.85 -18.16 -2.54
CA SER A 15 8.63 -17.36 -2.65
C SER A 15 7.30 -18.13 -2.68
N ASN A 16 7.25 -19.47 -2.63
CA ASN A 16 5.98 -20.21 -2.70
C ASN A 16 5.91 -21.61 -2.05
N SER A 17 6.97 -22.10 -1.38
CA SER A 17 6.86 -23.37 -0.63
C SER A 17 6.12 -23.11 0.69
N GLY A 18 4.83 -23.49 0.69
CA GLY A 18 3.88 -23.17 1.75
C GLY A 18 4.31 -23.68 3.11
N PHE A 19 4.19 -22.80 4.09
CA PHE A 19 4.35 -23.14 5.49
C PHE A 19 2.99 -23.68 5.94
N SER A 20 2.91 -24.92 6.42
CA SER A 20 1.65 -25.47 6.96
C SER A 20 1.11 -24.60 8.08
N GLN A 21 -0.05 -23.97 7.87
CA GLN A 21 -0.62 -22.98 8.80
C GLN A 21 -1.81 -23.46 9.63
N ILE A 22 -2.35 -24.67 9.41
CA ILE A 22 -3.42 -25.21 10.25
C ILE A 22 -3.03 -25.16 11.74
N GLU A 23 -1.76 -25.44 12.05
CA GLU A 23 -1.22 -25.34 13.41
C GLU A 23 -0.35 -24.09 13.65
N ARG A 24 -0.08 -23.29 12.61
CA ARG A 24 0.90 -22.18 12.67
C ARG A 24 0.36 -20.92 11.99
N PRO A 25 -0.76 -20.35 12.48
CA PRO A 25 -1.34 -19.15 11.90
C PRO A 25 -0.34 -17.98 12.00
N ASP A 26 -0.44 -17.05 11.06
CA ASP A 26 0.26 -15.78 11.16
C ASP A 26 -0.21 -15.01 12.40
N LYS A 27 0.77 -14.57 13.19
CA LYS A 27 0.57 -13.78 14.40
C LYS A 27 1.41 -12.50 14.39
N ALA A 28 2.00 -12.14 13.25
CA ALA A 28 2.57 -10.83 13.05
C ALA A 28 1.50 -9.87 12.54
N LYS A 29 1.27 -8.78 13.26
CA LYS A 29 0.33 -7.73 12.89
C LYS A 29 1.12 -6.53 12.39
N GLY A 30 1.27 -6.43 11.08
CA GLY A 30 1.99 -5.32 10.46
C GLY A 30 1.17 -4.03 10.42
N GLU A 31 1.84 -2.90 10.62
CA GLU A 31 1.27 -1.56 10.49
C GLU A 31 2.08 -0.79 9.43
N LEU A 32 1.43 -0.40 8.33
CA LEU A 32 2.08 0.31 7.22
C LEU A 32 1.49 1.71 7.06
N LYS A 33 2.18 2.69 7.66
CA LYS A 33 1.85 4.11 7.53
C LYS A 33 2.67 4.73 6.43
N VAL A 34 2.08 5.67 5.70
CA VAL A 34 2.74 6.27 4.53
C VAL A 34 2.60 7.79 4.52
N ASN A 35 3.72 8.44 4.24
CA ASN A 35 3.77 9.86 3.92
C ASN A 35 4.09 10.00 2.43
N VAL A 36 3.25 10.74 1.71
CA VAL A 36 3.44 11.00 0.28
C VAL A 36 3.89 12.45 0.09
N ILE A 37 4.93 12.62 -0.71
CA ILE A 37 5.50 13.94 -1.04
C ILE A 37 5.54 14.06 -2.56
N GLN A 38 5.07 15.17 -3.11
CA GLN A 38 5.28 15.47 -4.52
C GLN A 38 6.68 16.08 -4.73
N SER A 39 7.41 15.58 -5.72
CA SER A 39 8.67 16.19 -6.15
C SER A 39 8.40 17.58 -6.74
N SER A 40 9.24 18.57 -6.41
CA SER A 40 9.02 19.97 -6.83
C SER A 40 9.03 20.18 -8.35
N ASP A 41 9.66 19.26 -9.08
CA ASP A 41 10.04 19.49 -10.49
C ASP A 41 9.32 18.51 -11.44
N SER A 42 8.40 17.67 -10.93
CA SER A 42 7.73 16.65 -11.75
C SER A 42 6.40 16.18 -11.15
N ALA A 43 5.56 15.54 -11.99
CA ALA A 43 4.36 14.80 -11.56
C ALA A 43 4.70 13.48 -10.85
N VAL A 44 5.82 13.44 -10.12
CA VAL A 44 6.32 12.26 -9.43
C VAL A 44 6.06 12.40 -7.93
N TYR A 45 5.46 11.37 -7.36
CA TYR A 45 5.21 11.22 -5.94
C TYR A 45 6.24 10.28 -5.31
N ILE A 46 6.72 10.65 -4.13
CA ILE A 46 7.60 9.84 -3.30
C ILE A 46 6.75 9.27 -2.16
N PHE A 47 6.61 7.95 -2.14
CA PHE A 47 5.89 7.22 -1.10
C PHE A 47 6.91 6.75 -0.06
N LYS A 48 6.80 7.28 1.16
CA LYS A 48 7.67 6.94 2.29
C LYS A 48 6.88 6.13 3.31
N TYR A 49 7.16 4.84 3.40
CA TYR A 49 6.50 3.95 4.34
C TYR A 49 7.29 3.84 5.64
N ASN A 50 6.58 3.87 6.76
CA ASN A 50 7.03 3.30 8.02
C ASN A 50 6.29 1.97 8.23
N ILE A 51 7.07 0.89 8.25
CA ILE A 51 6.58 -0.48 8.40
C ILE A 51 6.93 -0.91 9.82
N LYS A 52 5.92 -1.12 10.66
CA LYS A 52 6.07 -1.52 12.05
C LYS A 52 5.48 -2.92 12.25
N ASN A 53 6.13 -3.73 13.07
CA ASN A 53 5.49 -4.90 13.66
C ASN A 53 4.80 -4.47 14.95
N SER A 54 3.48 -4.67 15.06
CA SER A 54 2.71 -4.23 16.23
C SER A 54 3.30 -4.77 17.53
N GLU A 55 3.14 -4.03 18.62
CA GLU A 55 3.55 -4.47 19.96
C GLU A 55 2.74 -5.69 20.44
N THR A 56 1.56 -5.90 19.85
CA THR A 56 0.68 -7.03 20.14
C THR A 56 0.95 -8.26 19.28
N SER A 57 1.98 -8.22 18.45
CA SER A 57 2.40 -9.37 17.63
C SER A 57 3.09 -10.42 18.48
N GLU A 58 2.89 -11.70 18.13
CA GLU A 58 3.54 -12.83 18.79
C GLU A 58 4.71 -13.40 17.96
N GLN A 59 4.93 -12.87 16.76
CA GLN A 59 5.95 -13.32 15.82
C GLN A 59 6.83 -12.17 15.33
N VAL A 60 8.04 -12.52 14.89
CA VAL A 60 8.90 -11.63 14.12
C VAL A 60 8.28 -11.45 12.74
N LEU A 61 8.06 -10.20 12.33
CA LEU A 61 7.61 -9.88 10.97
C LEU A 61 8.77 -10.15 10.00
N ALA A 62 8.53 -11.04 9.04
CA ALA A 62 9.55 -11.53 8.11
C ALA A 62 9.37 -10.97 6.71
N SER A 63 8.13 -10.69 6.29
CA SER A 63 7.85 -10.15 4.96
C SER A 63 6.62 -9.25 4.92
N PHE A 64 6.55 -8.42 3.89
CA PHE A 64 5.38 -7.61 3.57
C PHE A 64 5.14 -7.56 2.06
N SER A 65 3.92 -7.19 1.68
CA SER A 65 3.52 -6.88 0.32
C SER A 65 2.54 -5.71 0.32
N ILE A 66 2.78 -4.72 -0.54
CA ILE A 66 1.93 -3.53 -0.71
C ILE A 66 1.35 -3.60 -2.12
N ALA A 67 0.03 -3.75 -2.25
CA ALA A 67 -0.61 -3.75 -3.57
C ALA A 67 -0.45 -2.37 -4.21
N LEU A 68 -0.29 -2.33 -5.53
CA LEU A 68 -0.22 -1.11 -6.34
C LEU A 68 -0.83 -1.38 -7.73
N LYS A 69 -1.25 -0.30 -8.40
CA LYS A 69 -1.83 -0.36 -9.75
C LYS A 69 -1.11 0.65 -10.64
N ASP A 70 0.20 0.47 -10.76
CA ASP A 70 1.10 1.37 -11.47
C ASP A 70 2.14 0.53 -12.23
N GLY A 71 2.04 0.56 -13.57
CA GLY A 71 2.92 -0.16 -14.46
C GLY A 71 4.33 0.43 -14.56
N SER A 72 4.56 1.67 -14.14
CA SER A 72 5.91 2.25 -14.15
C SER A 72 6.89 1.57 -13.17
N PHE A 73 6.40 0.66 -12.32
CA PHE A 73 7.18 0.02 -11.27
C PHE A 73 7.80 -1.36 -11.65
N TYR A 74 7.61 -1.84 -12.88
CA TYR A 74 7.97 -3.22 -13.30
C TYR A 74 9.46 -3.62 -13.17
N THR A 75 10.39 -2.69 -12.96
CA THR A 75 11.84 -2.99 -12.92
C THR A 75 12.61 -2.28 -11.81
N LYS A 76 11.93 -1.74 -10.78
CA LYS A 76 12.59 -0.95 -9.73
C LYS A 76 12.87 -1.79 -8.49
N THR A 77 14.16 -1.90 -8.14
CA THR A 77 14.58 -2.30 -6.79
C THR A 77 14.42 -1.10 -5.87
N VAL A 78 13.90 -1.34 -4.67
CA VAL A 78 13.81 -0.32 -3.63
C VAL A 78 15.00 -0.49 -2.69
N ASP A 79 15.62 0.61 -2.29
CA ASP A 79 16.76 0.56 -1.39
C ASP A 79 16.40 -0.14 -0.08
N SER A 80 17.31 -1.00 0.38
CA SER A 80 17.18 -1.62 1.70
C SER A 80 17.16 -0.53 2.78
N PRO A 81 16.35 -0.69 3.85
CA PRO A 81 16.40 0.21 4.99
C PRO A 81 17.81 0.27 5.58
N GLU A 82 18.21 1.44 6.08
CA GLU A 82 19.59 1.69 6.54
C GLU A 82 20.03 0.79 7.70
N ASN A 83 19.09 0.42 8.56
CA ASN A 83 19.34 -0.25 9.84
C ASN A 83 19.12 -1.77 9.83
N LYS A 84 18.52 -2.33 8.76
CA LYS A 84 18.22 -3.76 8.63
C LYS A 84 18.39 -4.20 7.20
N LYS A 85 18.85 -5.44 6.98
CA LYS A 85 18.96 -5.98 5.61
C LYS A 85 17.63 -6.55 5.16
N TRP A 86 16.95 -5.82 4.27
CA TRP A 86 15.74 -6.29 3.62
C TRP A 86 15.93 -6.26 2.11
N TYR A 87 15.46 -7.31 1.44
CA TYR A 87 15.35 -7.33 -0.01
C TYR A 87 13.97 -6.77 -0.36
N VAL A 88 13.94 -5.63 -1.05
CA VAL A 88 12.69 -4.94 -1.41
C VAL A 88 12.66 -4.72 -2.91
N ASP A 89 11.63 -5.24 -3.57
CA ASP A 89 11.48 -5.14 -5.02
C ASP A 89 10.01 -5.01 -5.45
N GLY A 90 9.79 -4.52 -6.66
CA GLY A 90 8.48 -4.46 -7.32
C GLY A 90 8.38 -5.38 -8.54
N LEU A 91 9.10 -6.51 -8.55
CA LEU A 91 9.27 -7.31 -9.78
C LEU A 91 7.93 -7.91 -10.28
N ASN A 92 7.58 -7.59 -11.53
CA ASN A 92 6.52 -8.23 -12.35
C ASN A 92 5.10 -8.27 -11.77
N LYS A 93 4.73 -7.42 -10.80
CA LYS A 93 3.47 -7.59 -10.07
C LYS A 93 2.83 -6.25 -9.69
N GLY A 94 1.51 -6.25 -9.55
CA GLY A 94 0.75 -5.19 -8.87
C GLY A 94 1.05 -5.11 -7.36
N PHE A 95 2.31 -5.32 -6.95
CA PHE A 95 2.79 -5.31 -5.58
C PHE A 95 4.24 -4.86 -5.48
N ILE A 96 4.57 -4.14 -4.42
CA ILE A 96 5.93 -4.06 -3.86
C ILE A 96 6.05 -5.07 -2.74
N THR A 97 7.11 -5.87 -2.76
CA THR A 97 7.36 -6.90 -1.75
C THR A 97 8.66 -6.64 -1.02
N GLY A 98 8.70 -7.02 0.25
CA GLY A 98 9.90 -6.96 1.06
C GLY A 98 10.06 -8.22 1.88
N SER A 99 11.30 -8.69 2.02
CA SER A 99 11.63 -9.83 2.87
C SER A 99 12.92 -9.58 3.66
N ALA A 100 12.87 -9.87 4.95
CA ALA A 100 14.02 -9.78 5.83
C ALA A 100 15.09 -10.82 5.45
N ALA A 101 16.34 -10.38 5.35
CA ALA A 101 17.45 -11.31 5.14
C ALA A 101 17.64 -12.20 6.38
N SER A 102 17.88 -13.50 6.15
CA SER A 102 18.23 -14.47 7.19
C SER A 102 19.50 -15.23 6.82
N LYS A 103 20.29 -15.61 7.83
CA LYS A 103 21.38 -16.60 7.67
C LYS A 103 20.89 -18.04 7.75
N PHE A 104 19.79 -18.29 8.47
CA PHE A 104 19.29 -19.62 8.76
C PHE A 104 17.81 -19.71 8.42
N ILE A 105 17.41 -20.74 7.69
CA ILE A 105 16.02 -20.89 7.25
C ILE A 105 15.11 -21.41 8.38
N GLU A 106 15.66 -22.14 9.37
CA GLU A 106 14.86 -22.69 10.47
C GLU A 106 14.65 -21.71 11.64
N LEU A 107 15.30 -20.54 11.63
CA LEU A 107 15.23 -19.55 12.70
C LEU A 107 14.58 -18.25 12.23
N PRO A 108 13.92 -17.50 13.13
CA PRO A 108 13.44 -16.16 12.81
C PRO A 108 14.56 -15.31 12.19
N PRO A 109 14.29 -14.59 11.09
CA PRO A 109 15.31 -13.82 10.39
C PRO A 109 15.90 -12.78 11.33
N GLU A 110 17.23 -12.70 11.42
CA GLU A 110 17.87 -11.74 12.33
C GLU A 110 17.60 -10.27 11.93
N ASN A 111 17.26 -10.04 10.66
CA ASN A 111 16.84 -8.75 10.14
C ASN A 111 15.32 -8.54 10.16
N GLY A 112 14.53 -9.51 10.63
CA GLY A 112 13.08 -9.34 10.80
C GLY A 112 12.75 -8.28 11.85
N LEU A 113 11.49 -7.84 11.90
CA LEU A 113 11.04 -6.87 12.92
C LEU A 113 10.46 -7.63 14.09
N LYS A 114 11.07 -7.48 15.27
CA LYS A 114 10.45 -7.94 16.52
C LYS A 114 9.21 -7.08 16.83
N PRO A 115 8.27 -7.57 17.67
CA PRO A 115 7.15 -6.74 18.12
C PRO A 115 7.63 -5.38 18.65
N GLY A 116 7.04 -4.30 18.14
CA GLY A 116 7.41 -2.91 18.44
C GLY A 116 8.49 -2.30 17.53
N GLU A 117 9.26 -3.09 16.78
CA GLU A 117 10.28 -2.58 15.86
C GLU A 117 9.68 -2.08 14.55
N SER A 118 10.39 -1.14 13.90
CA SER A 118 10.01 -0.60 12.59
C SER A 118 11.21 -0.39 11.66
N ILE A 119 10.90 -0.30 10.37
CA ILE A 119 11.81 0.14 9.30
C ILE A 119 11.12 1.20 8.45
N SER A 120 11.92 1.92 7.68
CA SER A 120 11.42 2.87 6.69
C SER A 120 11.93 2.50 5.31
N ILE A 121 11.04 2.54 4.32
CA ILE A 121 11.38 2.38 2.90
C ILE A 121 10.76 3.53 2.10
N SER A 122 11.33 3.84 0.94
CA SER A 122 10.74 4.83 0.05
C SER A 122 10.98 4.54 -1.41
N PHE A 123 10.03 4.92 -2.25
CA PHE A 123 10.16 4.83 -3.69
C PHE A 123 9.35 5.92 -4.39
N SER A 124 9.67 6.16 -5.66
CA SER A 124 9.01 7.16 -6.50
C SER A 124 8.12 6.55 -7.58
N SER A 125 7.02 7.21 -7.88
CA SER A 125 6.01 6.79 -8.84
C SER A 125 5.28 8.00 -9.42
N GLU A 126 4.81 7.90 -10.65
CA GLU A 126 3.92 8.89 -11.29
C GLU A 126 2.44 8.62 -10.98
N GLY A 127 2.13 7.45 -10.44
CA GLY A 127 0.80 7.06 -10.01
C GLY A 127 0.30 7.91 -8.85
N LEU A 128 -0.95 8.33 -8.94
CA LEU A 128 -1.61 9.09 -7.87
C LEU A 128 -1.82 8.21 -6.63
N PRO A 129 -1.83 8.82 -5.43
CA PRO A 129 -2.25 8.15 -4.20
C PRO A 129 -3.61 7.47 -4.34
N ALA A 130 -3.69 6.18 -4.02
CA ALA A 130 -4.93 5.40 -4.00
C ALA A 130 -4.95 4.45 -2.81
N ILE A 131 -6.15 4.03 -2.41
CA ILE A 131 -6.34 3.06 -1.33
C ILE A 131 -6.07 1.65 -1.86
N HIS A 132 -5.12 0.96 -1.25
CA HIS A 132 -4.78 -0.41 -1.59
C HIS A 132 -4.55 -1.26 -0.33
N ASP A 133 -4.68 -2.57 -0.52
CA ASP A 133 -4.37 -3.54 0.52
C ASP A 133 -2.86 -3.65 0.71
N PHE A 134 -2.46 -3.91 1.95
CA PHE A 134 -1.16 -4.50 2.24
C PHE A 134 -1.34 -5.81 2.99
N TYR A 135 -0.28 -6.60 2.96
CA TYR A 135 -0.18 -7.90 3.59
C TYR A 135 1.15 -7.97 4.34
N THR A 136 1.15 -8.54 5.53
CA THR A 136 2.37 -8.84 6.26
C THR A 136 2.35 -10.26 6.78
N ARG A 137 3.54 -10.82 6.96
CA ARG A 137 3.67 -12.20 7.42
C ARG A 137 4.76 -12.32 8.48
N GLY A 138 4.44 -13.03 9.54
CA GLY A 138 5.37 -13.47 10.56
C GLY A 138 6.26 -14.61 10.07
N PHE A 139 7.39 -14.78 10.73
CA PHE A 139 8.22 -15.95 10.52
C PHE A 139 7.50 -17.20 11.01
N ALA A 140 7.40 -18.19 10.11
CA ALA A 140 7.10 -19.57 10.45
C ALA A 140 8.32 -20.43 10.04
N PRO A 141 8.75 -21.40 10.86
CA PRO A 141 9.79 -22.32 10.45
C PRO A 141 9.26 -23.23 9.33
N PRO A 142 10.13 -23.68 8.40
CA PRO A 142 9.74 -24.59 7.33
C PRO A 142 9.01 -25.84 7.85
N ILE A 143 8.10 -26.37 7.04
CA ILE A 143 7.44 -27.63 7.35
C ILE A 143 8.46 -28.78 7.23
N THR A 144 8.46 -29.69 8.21
CA THR A 144 9.27 -30.92 8.14
C THR A 144 8.49 -32.01 7.43
N PHE A 145 9.19 -32.97 6.80
CA PHE A 145 8.53 -34.15 6.20
C PHE A 145 7.71 -34.94 7.23
N GLU A 146 8.19 -35.06 8.46
CA GLU A 146 7.47 -35.73 9.55
C GLU A 146 6.13 -35.05 9.89
N LEU A 147 6.12 -33.71 9.94
CA LEU A 147 4.88 -32.96 10.15
C LEU A 147 3.93 -33.11 8.96
N LEU A 148 4.47 -33.03 7.74
CA LEU A 148 3.68 -33.19 6.53
C LEU A 148 3.01 -34.58 6.46
N ASP A 149 3.76 -35.65 6.72
CA ASP A 149 3.24 -37.02 6.78
C ASP A 149 2.14 -37.17 7.85
N THR A 150 2.33 -36.51 9.00
CA THR A 150 1.34 -36.50 10.09
C THR A 150 0.05 -35.80 9.66
N LEU A 151 0.14 -34.66 8.96
CA LEU A 151 -1.03 -33.93 8.48
C LEU A 151 -1.80 -34.73 7.43
N TYR A 152 -1.11 -35.37 6.48
CA TYR A 152 -1.78 -36.27 5.53
C TYR A 152 -2.44 -37.47 6.21
N ALA A 153 -1.78 -38.07 7.22
CA ALA A 153 -2.36 -39.16 7.99
C ALA A 153 -3.62 -38.75 8.77
N GLN A 154 -3.74 -37.47 9.14
CA GLN A 154 -4.94 -36.88 9.74
C GLN A 154 -6.04 -36.52 8.72
N GLY A 155 -5.75 -36.65 7.42
CA GLY A 155 -6.70 -36.45 6.33
C GLY A 155 -6.70 -35.04 5.74
N TYR A 156 -5.74 -34.18 6.09
CA TYR A 156 -5.60 -32.87 5.45
C TYR A 156 -5.15 -33.00 4.00
N THR A 157 -5.69 -32.13 3.15
CA THR A 157 -5.34 -32.01 1.74
C THR A 157 -4.21 -31.01 1.51
N ASP A 158 -3.60 -31.04 0.32
CA ASP A 158 -2.57 -30.06 -0.07
C ASP A 158 -3.11 -28.63 0.02
N GLU A 159 -4.35 -28.40 -0.39
CA GLU A 159 -4.99 -27.09 -0.37
C GLU A 159 -5.19 -26.56 1.05
N GLU A 160 -5.46 -27.43 2.02
CA GLU A 160 -5.61 -27.06 3.43
C GLU A 160 -4.25 -26.84 4.10
N ILE A 161 -3.21 -27.54 3.66
CA ILE A 161 -1.85 -27.43 4.19
C ILE A 161 -1.13 -26.21 3.62
N PHE A 162 -1.30 -25.93 2.32
CA PHE A 162 -0.59 -24.90 1.58
C PHE A 162 -1.55 -23.80 1.12
N LEU A 163 -2.04 -23.00 2.07
CA LEU A 163 -2.96 -21.90 1.78
C LEU A 163 -2.29 -20.81 0.93
N ASP A 164 -3.12 -20.05 0.20
CA ASP A 164 -2.62 -18.88 -0.53
C ASP A 164 -2.01 -17.88 0.46
N TRP A 165 -0.85 -17.34 0.10
CA TRP A 165 -0.10 -16.44 0.98
C TRP A 165 -0.91 -15.22 1.45
N LYS A 166 -1.91 -14.76 0.69
CA LYS A 166 -2.79 -13.65 1.11
C LYS A 166 -3.80 -14.07 2.16
N GLU A 167 -4.30 -15.31 2.08
CA GLU A 167 -5.22 -15.87 3.07
C GLU A 167 -4.50 -16.07 4.41
N GLU A 168 -3.21 -16.40 4.35
CA GLU A 168 -2.35 -16.59 5.51
C GLU A 168 -1.83 -15.30 6.13
N SER A 169 -1.81 -14.19 5.40
CA SER A 169 -1.17 -12.96 5.85
C SER A 169 -2.11 -12.09 6.67
N TYR A 170 -1.55 -11.39 7.66
CA TYR A 170 -2.24 -10.24 8.21
C TYR A 170 -2.50 -9.19 7.12
N LYS A 171 -3.76 -8.83 6.93
CA LYS A 171 -4.22 -7.87 5.91
C LYS A 171 -4.55 -6.53 6.55
N GLY A 172 -4.08 -5.45 5.93
CA GLY A 172 -4.45 -4.09 6.28
C GLY A 172 -4.62 -3.17 5.06
N ILE A 173 -4.89 -1.89 5.31
CA ILE A 173 -5.11 -0.87 4.28
C ILE A 173 -4.03 0.20 4.38
N THR A 174 -3.51 0.65 3.24
CA THR A 174 -2.58 1.76 3.15
C THR A 174 -2.83 2.58 1.87
N ILE A 175 -2.04 3.63 1.66
CA ILE A 175 -1.99 4.35 0.39
C ILE A 175 -0.83 3.82 -0.42
N SER A 176 -1.04 3.61 -1.72
CA SER A 176 0.03 3.31 -2.68
C SER A 176 -0.35 3.83 -4.08
N PRO A 177 0.58 3.83 -5.05
CA PRO A 177 0.32 4.45 -6.33
C PRO A 177 -0.71 3.71 -7.19
N LYS A 178 -1.48 4.50 -7.94
CA LYS A 178 -2.37 4.07 -9.02
C LYS A 178 -2.19 4.97 -10.23
N GLU A 179 -1.86 4.38 -11.36
CA GLU A 179 -1.96 5.04 -12.66
C GLU A 179 -3.43 5.22 -13.04
N TRP A 180 -3.74 6.39 -13.57
CA TRP A 180 -5.04 6.66 -14.16
C TRP A 180 -5.02 6.33 -15.66
N PRO A 181 -6.12 5.82 -16.23
CA PRO A 181 -6.21 5.57 -17.66
C PRO A 181 -5.91 6.84 -18.47
N GLU A 182 -5.33 6.66 -19.67
CA GLU A 182 -5.03 7.76 -20.58
C GLU A 182 -6.29 8.52 -21.01
N ASP A 183 -7.41 7.81 -21.15
CA ASP A 183 -8.74 8.34 -21.40
C ASP A 183 -9.38 8.90 -20.12
N PHE A 184 -8.82 10.02 -19.64
CA PHE A 184 -9.30 10.68 -18.43
C PHE A 184 -10.78 11.09 -18.56
N ASP A 185 -11.65 10.41 -17.80
CA ASP A 185 -13.05 10.80 -17.62
C ASP A 185 -13.24 11.56 -16.30
N THR A 186 -13.59 12.85 -16.42
CA THR A 186 -13.78 13.75 -15.28
C THR A 186 -14.83 13.24 -14.30
N SER A 187 -15.92 12.64 -14.79
CA SER A 187 -17.00 12.15 -13.91
C SER A 187 -16.53 10.98 -13.05
N THR A 188 -15.94 9.96 -13.69
CA THR A 188 -15.38 8.77 -13.04
C THR A 188 -14.29 9.13 -12.04
N PHE A 189 -13.47 10.14 -12.36
CA PHE A 189 -12.45 10.61 -11.43
C PHE A 189 -13.07 11.29 -10.19
N ILE A 190 -14.08 12.13 -10.36
CA ILE A 190 -14.81 12.75 -9.23
C ILE A 190 -15.50 11.67 -8.38
N ASP A 191 -16.07 10.63 -8.99
CA ASP A 191 -16.68 9.50 -8.26
C ASP A 191 -15.64 8.78 -7.38
N SER A 192 -14.42 8.63 -7.89
CA SER A 192 -13.32 8.02 -7.12
C SER A 192 -12.84 8.91 -5.99
N LEU A 193 -12.74 10.23 -6.20
CA LEU A 193 -12.39 11.18 -5.15
C LEU A 193 -13.48 11.26 -4.05
N ASP A 194 -14.75 11.15 -4.43
CA ASP A 194 -15.88 11.04 -3.48
C ASP A 194 -15.81 9.74 -2.68
N SER A 195 -15.51 8.61 -3.33
CA SER A 195 -15.28 7.32 -2.66
C SER A 195 -14.11 7.40 -1.67
N TYR A 196 -12.99 8.01 -2.06
CA TYR A 196 -11.84 8.22 -1.19
C TYR A 196 -12.19 9.08 0.02
N GLN A 197 -12.93 10.17 -0.17
CA GLN A 197 -13.40 11.02 0.94
C GLN A 197 -14.32 10.24 1.89
N HIS A 198 -15.26 9.47 1.36
CA HIS A 198 -16.19 8.67 2.14
C HIS A 198 -15.46 7.61 2.98
N ARG A 199 -14.60 6.79 2.37
CA ARG A 199 -13.83 5.75 3.06
C ARG A 199 -12.90 6.32 4.11
N SER A 200 -12.30 7.49 3.84
CA SER A 200 -11.45 8.19 4.81
C SER A 200 -12.23 8.59 6.08
N CYS A 201 -13.53 8.87 5.96
CA CYS A 201 -14.39 9.26 7.07
C CYS A 201 -14.99 8.06 7.81
N GLU A 202 -15.57 7.12 7.08
CA GLU A 202 -16.45 6.10 7.67
C GLU A 202 -15.73 4.77 7.97
N GLU A 203 -14.65 4.46 7.24
CA GLU A 203 -14.01 3.14 7.31
C GLU A 203 -12.60 3.19 7.91
N LEU A 204 -11.80 4.16 7.48
CA LEU A 204 -10.35 4.15 7.73
C LEU A 204 -9.92 5.03 8.90
N GLY A 205 -10.83 5.86 9.43
CA GLY A 205 -10.52 6.82 10.49
C GLY A 205 -9.47 7.86 10.10
N TRP A 206 -9.23 8.05 8.80
CA TRP A 206 -8.27 9.02 8.29
C TRP A 206 -8.76 10.46 8.39
N ILE A 207 -10.07 10.65 8.54
CA ILE A 207 -10.70 11.91 8.92
C ILE A 207 -11.50 11.68 10.21
N THR A 208 -11.14 12.37 11.28
CA THR A 208 -11.67 12.09 12.62
C THR A 208 -12.82 13.00 13.04
N ASN A 209 -13.23 13.94 12.19
CA ASN A 209 -14.25 14.94 12.48
C ASN A 209 -15.39 14.91 11.45
N GLN A 210 -16.61 14.61 11.91
CA GLN A 210 -17.79 14.51 11.02
C GLN A 210 -18.14 15.82 10.32
N GLY A 211 -17.92 16.97 10.98
CA GLY A 211 -18.16 18.28 10.37
C GLY A 211 -17.25 18.52 9.16
N ILE A 212 -16.00 18.08 9.25
CA ILE A 212 -15.05 18.13 8.13
C ILE A 212 -15.49 17.18 7.01
N CYS A 213 -15.88 15.94 7.34
CA CYS A 213 -16.42 14.98 6.37
C CYS A 213 -17.58 15.56 5.56
N ASN A 214 -18.60 16.08 6.24
CA ASN A 214 -19.78 16.67 5.59
C ASN A 214 -19.39 17.87 4.72
N SER A 215 -18.50 18.73 5.22
CA SER A 215 -18.04 19.93 4.51
C SER A 215 -17.26 19.59 3.23
N LEU A 216 -16.41 18.56 3.26
CA LEU A 216 -15.67 18.08 2.08
C LEU A 216 -16.60 17.42 1.06
N GLN A 217 -17.53 16.57 1.51
CA GLN A 217 -18.53 15.91 0.64
C GLN A 217 -19.40 16.94 -0.09
N VAL A 218 -19.88 17.97 0.61
CA VAL A 218 -20.67 19.05 0.00
C VAL A 218 -19.89 19.78 -1.09
N LYS A 219 -18.57 19.97 -0.91
CA LYS A 219 -17.73 20.60 -1.94
C LYS A 219 -17.59 19.73 -3.17
N LEU A 220 -17.32 18.42 -3.03
CA LEU A 220 -17.25 17.51 -4.18
C LEU A 220 -18.57 17.45 -4.95
N ARG A 221 -19.70 17.39 -4.24
CA ARG A 221 -21.04 17.47 -4.86
C ARG A 221 -21.24 18.78 -5.63
N ASN A 222 -20.77 19.89 -5.09
CA ASN A 222 -20.86 21.19 -5.75
C ASN A 222 -19.95 21.27 -6.98
N VAL A 223 -18.74 20.71 -6.95
CA VAL A 223 -17.87 20.59 -8.13
C VAL A 223 -18.61 19.87 -9.25
N ARG A 224 -19.15 18.67 -8.98
CA ARG A 224 -19.93 17.89 -9.95
C ARG A 224 -21.09 18.70 -10.54
N ARG A 225 -21.92 19.30 -9.68
CA ARG A 225 -23.07 20.14 -10.08
C ARG A 225 -22.68 21.34 -10.94
N HIS A 226 -21.50 21.93 -10.70
CA HIS A 226 -21.03 23.05 -11.51
C HIS A 226 -20.56 22.58 -12.89
N LEU A 227 -19.87 21.45 -12.98
CA LEU A 227 -19.46 20.88 -14.27
C LEU A 227 -20.67 20.45 -15.12
N GLU A 228 -21.67 19.79 -14.52
CA GLU A 228 -22.93 19.41 -15.20
C GLU A 228 -23.71 20.61 -15.76
N ARG A 229 -23.47 21.81 -15.23
CA ARG A 229 -24.12 23.07 -15.63
C ARG A 229 -23.24 23.93 -16.53
N ASP A 230 -22.15 23.38 -17.05
CA ASP A 230 -21.16 24.08 -17.87
C ASP A 230 -20.61 25.34 -17.17
N LYS A 231 -20.28 25.20 -15.88
CA LYS A 231 -19.72 26.26 -15.02
C LYS A 231 -18.32 25.88 -14.51
N PRO A 232 -17.33 25.70 -15.41
CA PRO A 232 -16.01 25.19 -15.04
C PRO A 232 -15.26 26.13 -14.08
N LYS A 233 -15.39 27.45 -14.25
CA LYS A 233 -14.77 28.43 -13.34
C LYS A 233 -15.27 28.28 -11.90
N GLN A 234 -16.58 28.08 -11.72
CA GLN A 234 -17.18 27.88 -10.40
C GLN A 234 -16.76 26.53 -9.83
N ALA A 235 -16.68 25.48 -10.65
CA ALA A 235 -16.17 24.17 -10.23
C ALA A 235 -14.74 24.28 -9.69
N ARG A 236 -13.83 24.96 -10.40
CA ARG A 236 -12.45 25.21 -9.96
C ARG A 236 -12.38 25.98 -8.65
N ASN A 237 -13.17 27.04 -8.49
CA ASN A 237 -13.21 27.80 -7.24
C ASN A 237 -13.63 26.93 -6.04
N VAL A 238 -14.60 26.03 -6.24
CA VAL A 238 -15.02 25.09 -5.17
C VAL A 238 -13.95 24.04 -4.90
N LEU A 239 -13.26 23.56 -5.93
CA LEU A 239 -12.17 22.60 -5.80
C LEU A 239 -10.97 23.20 -5.05
N HIS A 240 -10.58 24.45 -5.32
CA HIS A 240 -9.61 25.18 -4.50
C HIS A 240 -10.04 25.27 -3.04
N ALA A 241 -11.33 25.54 -2.76
CA ALA A 241 -11.83 25.57 -1.39
C ALA A 241 -11.80 24.19 -0.71
N PHE A 242 -11.92 23.11 -1.49
CA PHE A 242 -11.74 21.74 -0.99
C PHE A 242 -10.28 21.49 -0.62
N ILE A 243 -9.35 21.79 -1.52
CA ILE A 243 -7.90 21.64 -1.33
C ILE A 243 -7.43 22.42 -0.09
N ASN A 244 -7.80 23.69 0.01
CA ASN A 244 -7.44 24.55 1.15
C ASN A 244 -7.97 24.00 2.47
N GLN A 245 -9.17 23.41 2.48
CA GLN A 245 -9.71 22.79 3.70
C GLN A 245 -8.95 21.52 4.07
N VAL A 246 -8.62 20.66 3.09
CA VAL A 246 -7.82 19.45 3.34
C VAL A 246 -6.46 19.82 3.93
N GLU A 247 -5.78 20.79 3.33
CA GLU A 247 -4.49 21.27 3.81
C GLU A 247 -4.57 21.87 5.22
N ALA A 248 -5.55 22.74 5.49
CA ALA A 248 -5.73 23.37 6.80
C ALA A 248 -5.99 22.39 7.95
N GLN A 249 -6.47 21.18 7.62
CA GLN A 249 -6.85 20.13 8.56
C GLN A 249 -5.85 18.98 8.65
N ARG A 250 -4.81 18.97 7.81
CA ARG A 250 -3.69 18.03 7.88
C ARG A 250 -3.07 18.05 9.27
N GLY A 251 -2.88 16.85 9.84
CA GLY A 251 -2.32 16.65 11.18
C GLY A 251 -3.23 17.05 12.35
N LYS A 252 -4.41 17.64 12.10
CA LYS A 252 -5.40 18.01 13.13
C LYS A 252 -6.56 17.03 13.17
N HIS A 253 -7.26 16.95 12.04
CA HIS A 253 -8.44 16.12 11.86
C HIS A 253 -8.34 15.24 10.61
N ILE A 254 -7.28 15.42 9.82
CA ILE A 254 -6.96 14.59 8.65
C ILE A 254 -5.54 14.03 8.85
N THR A 255 -5.40 12.72 8.78
CA THR A 255 -4.12 12.00 8.83
C THR A 255 -3.23 12.30 7.61
N GLU A 256 -1.97 11.86 7.64
CA GLU A 256 -1.08 12.01 6.48
C GLU A 256 -1.58 11.21 5.27
N GLU A 257 -2.13 10.02 5.50
CA GLU A 257 -2.74 9.18 4.48
C GLU A 257 -3.99 9.85 3.87
N GLY A 258 -4.90 10.35 4.71
CA GLY A 258 -6.08 11.07 4.27
C GLY A 258 -5.74 12.36 3.51
N TYR A 259 -4.70 13.08 3.95
CA TYR A 259 -4.21 14.27 3.26
C TYR A 259 -3.67 13.90 1.88
N ALA A 260 -2.75 12.93 1.79
CA ALA A 260 -2.15 12.51 0.53
C ALA A 260 -3.23 12.06 -0.47
N LEU A 261 -4.20 11.27 -0.01
CA LEU A 261 -5.27 10.76 -0.85
C LEU A 261 -6.14 11.89 -1.40
N LEU A 262 -6.57 12.84 -0.57
CA LEU A 262 -7.52 13.86 -1.00
C LEU A 262 -6.86 15.05 -1.69
N TYR A 263 -5.71 15.50 -1.18
CA TYR A 263 -5.02 16.68 -1.70
C TYR A 263 -4.48 16.43 -3.11
N PHE A 264 -3.66 15.39 -3.30
CA PHE A 264 -3.00 15.15 -4.59
C PHE A 264 -4.00 14.76 -5.69
N ASN A 265 -5.05 14.01 -5.36
CA ASN A 265 -6.10 13.71 -6.35
C ASN A 265 -6.93 14.97 -6.69
N ALA A 266 -7.21 15.85 -5.74
CA ALA A 266 -7.94 17.10 -6.01
C ALA A 266 -7.11 18.09 -6.84
N GLU A 267 -5.80 18.22 -6.56
CA GLU A 267 -4.86 19.01 -7.37
C GLU A 267 -4.79 18.47 -8.80
N TYR A 268 -4.71 17.15 -8.97
CA TYR A 268 -4.71 16.55 -10.30
C TYR A 268 -6.02 16.84 -11.07
N LEU A 269 -7.17 16.73 -10.41
CA LEU A 269 -8.45 17.10 -11.03
C LEU A 269 -8.46 18.58 -11.44
N LEU A 270 -7.93 19.46 -10.60
CA LEU A 270 -7.84 20.89 -10.88
C LEU A 270 -7.00 21.15 -12.14
N ASP A 271 -5.82 20.54 -12.24
CA ASP A 271 -4.93 20.64 -13.40
C ASP A 271 -5.63 20.17 -14.70
N LYS A 272 -6.38 19.07 -14.65
CA LYS A 272 -7.17 18.59 -15.79
C LYS A 272 -8.27 19.54 -16.20
N LEU A 273 -8.91 20.22 -15.24
CA LEU A 273 -9.93 21.23 -15.51
C LEU A 273 -9.36 22.55 -16.06
N ASP A 274 -8.07 22.84 -15.82
CA ASP A 274 -7.37 23.99 -16.38
C ASP A 274 -6.85 23.69 -17.79
N SER A 275 -6.23 22.53 -17.99
CA SER A 275 -5.70 22.10 -19.29
C SER A 275 -6.79 21.80 -20.33
N GLY A 276 -7.97 21.34 -19.89
CA GLY A 276 -9.13 21.08 -20.75
C GLY A 276 -9.99 22.33 -21.05
N GLY A 277 -9.64 23.50 -20.51
CA GLY A 277 -10.41 24.74 -20.63
C GLY A 277 -10.20 25.55 -21.91
N GLY A 278 -9.52 24.99 -22.92
CA GLY A 278 -9.37 25.59 -24.24
C GLY A 278 -10.59 25.35 -25.13
N TYR A 279 -11.71 26.00 -24.83
CA TYR A 279 -12.84 26.16 -25.75
C TYR A 279 -13.13 27.65 -25.94
#